data_AF-A0A4R1Z4E8-F1
#
_entry.id   AF-A0A4R1Z4E8-F1
#
_cell.length_a   1.000
_cell.length_b   1.000
_cell.length_c   1.000
_cell.angle_alpha   90.00
_cell.angle_beta   90.00
_cell.angle_gamma   90.00
#
_symmetry.space_group_name_H-M   'P 1'
#
loop_
_entity.id
_entity.type
_entity.pdbx_description
1 polymer ?
#
loop_
_entity_poly.entity_id
_entity_poly.type
_entity_poly.pdbx_seq_one_letter_code
_entity_poly.pdbx_strand_id
1 'polypeptide(L)'
;MNIVKEIKAQGPYIRFELGLESLTEEAYRNESFRRASAIYRSIFDPEDDVIFMHRTSFGINEKRKSKIRLKRFFLTRLNNTTSSTLPYEFDESDVDFYTKEWTVEVKAKEIRKSYLIESIENADFMRKPSADGGIYLYNKTKGILFHMYDDRGCDVFSSQIGALLPLYHLHRKWILDFNRYEIDNLFGEGLAGIIETDEELKTRMEHNNKKITNSGINLRRVNTCHITHHFEIPFVYAKEFEKEIGLTSFSIKQISKLDDRVRFIATKTQALALIGYQTHLMSMYGKKYGAYEGWSFERTV
;
A
#
# COMPACT_ATOMS: atom_id res chain seq x y z
N MET A 1 -17.98 1.46 -20.34
CA MET A 1 -17.97 1.60 -18.87
C MET A 1 -16.60 1.13 -18.39
N ASN A 2 -15.82 2.00 -17.76
CA ASN A 2 -14.44 1.68 -17.36
C ASN A 2 -14.46 1.35 -15.87
N ILE A 3 -14.68 0.07 -15.57
CA ILE A 3 -14.89 -0.41 -14.21
C ILE A 3 -13.75 -0.04 -13.25
N VAL A 4 -12.50 0.00 -13.75
CA VAL A 4 -11.34 0.43 -12.98
C VAL A 4 -11.46 1.90 -12.60
N LYS A 5 -11.81 2.79 -13.54
CA LYS A 5 -11.97 4.23 -13.28
C LYS A 5 -13.11 4.48 -12.29
N GLU A 6 -14.25 3.82 -12.47
CA GLU A 6 -15.43 3.98 -11.61
C GLU A 6 -15.15 3.53 -10.18
N ILE A 7 -14.59 2.32 -10.00
CA ILE A 7 -14.29 1.79 -8.67
C ILE A 7 -13.18 2.60 -7.98
N LYS A 8 -12.12 3.01 -8.70
CA LYS A 8 -11.05 3.82 -8.09
C LYS A 8 -11.50 5.23 -7.69
N ALA A 9 -12.48 5.80 -8.39
CA ALA A 9 -12.95 7.16 -8.12
C ALA A 9 -13.92 7.24 -6.92
N GLN A 10 -14.68 6.17 -6.66
CA GLN A 10 -15.81 6.23 -5.71
C GLN A 10 -15.78 5.11 -4.66
N GLY A 11 -14.96 4.08 -4.84
CA GLY A 11 -14.96 2.90 -3.97
C GLY A 11 -14.06 3.05 -2.74
N PRO A 12 -14.45 2.48 -1.58
CA PRO A 12 -13.52 2.23 -0.48
C PRO A 12 -12.31 1.42 -0.97
N TYR A 13 -11.16 1.64 -0.33
CA TYR A 13 -9.93 0.94 -0.68
C TYR A 13 -9.10 0.57 0.55
N ILE A 14 -8.22 -0.41 0.35
CA ILE A 14 -7.11 -0.70 1.23
C ILE A 14 -5.84 -0.69 0.38
N ARG A 15 -4.85 0.09 0.80
CA ARG A 15 -3.49 0.02 0.24
C ARG A 15 -2.61 -0.83 1.15
N PHE A 16 -2.10 -1.91 0.59
CA PHE A 16 -1.17 -2.81 1.27
C PHE A 16 0.28 -2.53 0.86
N GLU A 17 1.17 -2.53 1.84
CA GLU A 17 2.62 -2.55 1.69
C GLU A 17 3.09 -4.01 1.52
N LEU A 18 3.66 -4.31 0.36
CA LEU A 18 4.17 -5.63 0.00
C LEU A 18 5.66 -5.76 0.35
N GLY A 19 6.46 -4.80 -0.09
CA GLY A 19 7.89 -4.76 0.16
C GLY A 19 8.23 -4.26 1.56
N LEU A 20 9.28 -4.82 2.15
CA LEU A 20 9.83 -4.33 3.42
C LEU A 20 11.21 -3.71 3.19
N GLU A 21 11.34 -2.40 3.38
CA GLU A 21 12.62 -1.67 3.20
C GLU A 21 13.78 -2.25 4.05
N SER A 22 13.48 -2.98 5.13
CA SER A 22 14.49 -3.64 5.97
C SER A 22 15.10 -4.90 5.35
N LEU A 23 14.55 -5.42 4.25
CA LEU A 23 15.01 -6.60 3.55
C LEU A 23 15.75 -6.21 2.26
N THR A 24 16.66 -7.06 1.81
CA THR A 24 17.41 -6.85 0.57
C THR A 24 17.21 -8.00 -0.42
N GLU A 25 17.36 -7.69 -1.71
CA GLU A 25 17.42 -8.65 -2.82
C GLU A 25 16.34 -9.74 -2.77
N GLU A 26 16.74 -11.01 -2.65
CA GLU A 26 15.86 -12.18 -2.69
C GLU A 26 14.93 -12.24 -1.46
N ALA A 27 15.40 -11.78 -0.29
CA ALA A 27 14.57 -11.76 0.92
C ALA A 27 13.43 -10.75 0.78
N TYR A 28 13.72 -9.57 0.23
CA TYR A 28 12.72 -8.56 -0.08
C TYR A 28 11.67 -9.09 -1.06
N ARG A 29 12.14 -9.68 -2.16
CA ARG A 29 11.27 -10.23 -3.20
C ARG A 29 10.37 -11.35 -2.68
N ASN A 30 10.96 -12.31 -1.95
CA ASN A 30 10.20 -13.41 -1.36
C ASN A 30 9.11 -12.92 -0.41
N GLU A 31 9.37 -11.87 0.38
CA GLU A 31 8.36 -11.29 1.26
C GLU A 31 7.25 -10.57 0.48
N SER A 32 7.60 -9.77 -0.54
CA SER A 32 6.62 -9.11 -1.42
C SER A 32 5.72 -10.14 -2.11
N PHE A 33 6.31 -11.16 -2.74
CA PHE A 33 5.58 -12.28 -3.34
C PHE A 33 4.66 -12.99 -2.34
N ARG A 34 5.16 -13.24 -1.11
CA ARG A 34 4.41 -13.93 -0.06
C ARG A 34 3.18 -13.13 0.36
N ARG A 35 3.32 -11.83 0.60
CA ARG A 35 2.22 -10.92 0.96
C ARG A 35 1.21 -10.79 -0.16
N ALA A 36 1.65 -10.50 -1.38
CA ALA A 36 0.79 -10.39 -2.56
C ALA A 36 0.01 -11.69 -2.78
N SER A 37 0.67 -12.83 -2.65
CA SER A 37 0.06 -14.15 -2.78
C SER A 37 -0.97 -14.45 -1.69
N ALA A 38 -0.78 -13.95 -0.47
CA ALA A 38 -1.73 -14.12 0.63
C ALA A 38 -2.96 -13.22 0.47
N ILE A 39 -2.76 -11.96 0.06
CA ILE A 39 -3.84 -11.02 -0.27
C ILE A 39 -4.67 -11.57 -1.42
N TYR A 40 -4.03 -12.00 -2.51
CA TYR A 40 -4.71 -12.62 -3.66
C TYR A 40 -5.59 -13.81 -3.23
N ARG A 41 -5.04 -14.74 -2.44
CA ARG A 41 -5.80 -15.91 -1.96
C ARG A 41 -7.00 -15.55 -1.08
N SER A 42 -6.97 -14.40 -0.43
CA SER A 42 -8.08 -13.94 0.40
C SER A 42 -9.19 -13.30 -0.45
N ILE A 43 -8.88 -12.89 -1.67
CA ILE A 43 -9.82 -12.26 -2.60
C ILE A 43 -10.43 -13.30 -3.56
N PHE A 44 -9.65 -14.25 -4.07
CA PHE A 44 -10.09 -15.11 -5.17
C PHE A 44 -10.27 -16.57 -4.74
N ASP A 45 -11.51 -17.06 -4.77
CA ASP A 45 -11.81 -18.49 -4.70
C ASP A 45 -11.76 -19.12 -6.10
N PRO A 46 -11.40 -20.41 -6.25
CA PRO A 46 -11.18 -21.05 -7.55
C PRO A 46 -12.30 -20.86 -8.59
N GLU A 47 -13.57 -20.84 -8.14
CA GLU A 47 -14.76 -20.74 -8.99
C GLU A 47 -15.30 -19.31 -9.16
N ASP A 48 -14.64 -18.31 -8.58
CA ASP A 48 -15.02 -16.90 -8.77
C ASP A 48 -14.90 -16.49 -10.23
N ASP A 49 -15.85 -15.69 -10.70
CA ASP A 49 -15.81 -15.07 -12.02
C ASP A 49 -14.92 -13.82 -11.96
N VAL A 50 -13.88 -13.78 -12.81
CA VAL A 50 -12.86 -12.74 -12.81
C VAL A 50 -12.76 -12.09 -14.18
N ILE A 51 -12.78 -10.76 -14.19
CA ILE A 51 -12.35 -9.96 -15.34
C ILE A 51 -10.87 -9.65 -15.16
N PHE A 52 -10.03 -10.29 -15.97
CA PHE A 52 -8.61 -9.95 -16.09
C PHE A 52 -8.46 -8.82 -17.10
N MET A 53 -7.82 -7.73 -16.70
CA MET A 53 -7.53 -6.58 -17.56
C MET A 53 -6.03 -6.33 -17.56
N HIS A 54 -5.44 -6.24 -18.75
CA HIS A 54 -4.05 -5.83 -18.95
C HIS A 54 -4.03 -4.50 -19.70
N ARG A 55 -3.28 -3.54 -19.18
CA ARG A 55 -3.15 -2.18 -19.75
C ARG A 55 -1.70 -1.91 -20.09
N THR A 56 -1.47 -1.45 -21.31
CA THR A 56 -0.17 -0.92 -21.74
C THR A 56 -0.40 0.38 -22.48
N SER A 57 0.39 1.38 -22.11
CA SER A 57 0.38 2.70 -22.73
C SER A 57 1.44 2.77 -23.83
N PHE A 58 1.10 3.44 -24.93
CA PHE A 58 1.95 3.58 -26.11
C PHE A 58 1.93 5.02 -26.58
N GLY A 59 3.07 5.54 -27.04
CA GLY A 59 3.09 6.76 -27.83
C GLY A 59 2.40 6.56 -29.19
N ILE A 60 1.69 7.57 -29.69
CA ILE A 60 1.03 7.51 -31.00
C ILE A 60 2.02 7.19 -32.12
N ASN A 61 3.24 7.74 -32.02
CA ASN A 61 4.30 7.60 -33.02
C ASN A 61 5.18 6.35 -32.85
N GLU A 62 4.88 5.47 -31.89
CA GLU A 62 5.67 4.25 -31.69
C GLU A 62 5.48 3.23 -32.83
N LYS A 63 6.58 2.98 -33.55
CA LYS A 63 6.61 2.05 -34.70
C LYS A 63 6.54 0.57 -34.30
N ARG A 64 6.92 0.22 -33.07
CA ARG A 64 6.97 -1.17 -32.58
C ARG A 64 6.13 -1.32 -31.32
N LYS A 65 4.88 -1.76 -31.49
CA LYS A 65 4.01 -2.14 -30.37
C LYS A 65 4.32 -3.58 -30.00
N SER A 66 4.84 -3.81 -28.79
CA SER A 66 5.10 -5.17 -28.31
C SER A 66 3.79 -5.95 -28.24
N LYS A 67 3.77 -7.17 -28.80
CA LYS A 67 2.59 -8.03 -28.71
C LYS A 67 2.57 -8.69 -27.33
N ILE A 68 1.68 -8.24 -26.46
CA ILE A 68 1.53 -8.81 -25.12
C ILE A 68 1.10 -10.27 -25.23
N ARG A 69 1.83 -11.14 -24.54
CA ARG A 69 1.61 -12.58 -24.57
C ARG A 69 0.61 -13.00 -23.48
N LEU A 70 -0.62 -12.50 -23.56
CA LEU A 70 -1.69 -12.72 -22.57
C LEU A 70 -1.87 -14.19 -22.19
N LYS A 71 -1.76 -15.10 -23.17
CA LYS A 71 -1.85 -16.55 -22.95
C LYS A 71 -0.93 -17.10 -21.86
N ARG A 72 0.16 -16.40 -21.50
CA ARG A 72 1.09 -16.84 -20.45
C ARG A 72 0.49 -16.73 -19.06
N PHE A 73 -0.52 -15.88 -18.86
CA PHE A 73 -1.18 -15.69 -17.57
C PHE A 73 -2.25 -16.74 -17.27
N PHE A 74 -2.57 -17.64 -18.20
CA PHE A 74 -3.69 -18.57 -18.08
C PHE A 74 -3.26 -20.02 -18.25
N LEU A 75 -3.96 -20.95 -17.60
CA LEU A 75 -3.76 -22.39 -17.71
C LEU A 75 -4.41 -22.96 -18.99
N THR A 76 -5.59 -22.46 -19.35
CA THR A 76 -6.34 -22.89 -20.52
C THR A 76 -6.23 -21.89 -21.68
N ARG A 77 -6.71 -22.30 -22.86
CA ARG A 77 -6.75 -21.43 -24.04
C ARG A 77 -7.78 -20.33 -23.84
N LEU A 78 -7.39 -19.11 -24.21
CA LEU A 78 -8.26 -17.95 -24.19
C LEU A 78 -9.24 -18.01 -25.37
N ASN A 79 -10.54 -18.06 -25.07
CA ASN A 79 -11.58 -18.09 -26.10
C ASN A 79 -12.28 -16.72 -26.27
N ASN A 80 -12.31 -15.87 -25.22
CA ASN A 80 -13.09 -14.63 -25.18
C ASN A 80 -12.23 -13.41 -24.82
N THR A 81 -11.17 -13.15 -25.59
CA THR A 81 -10.34 -11.95 -25.40
C THR A 81 -10.92 -10.78 -26.18
N THR A 82 -11.21 -9.68 -25.50
CA THR A 82 -11.58 -8.40 -26.13
C THR A 82 -10.46 -7.38 -25.95
N SER A 83 -10.48 -6.31 -26.75
CA SER A 83 -9.55 -5.20 -26.57
C SER A 83 -10.22 -3.87 -26.86
N SER A 84 -9.85 -2.83 -26.13
CA SER A 84 -10.33 -1.47 -26.30
C SER A 84 -9.14 -0.50 -26.33
N THR A 85 -9.37 0.73 -26.79
CA THR A 85 -8.39 1.82 -26.70
C THR A 85 -9.00 2.87 -25.78
N LEU A 86 -8.24 3.26 -24.77
CA LEU A 86 -8.61 4.24 -23.75
C LEU A 86 -7.70 5.47 -23.90
N PRO A 87 -8.14 6.65 -23.39
CA PRO A 87 -7.22 7.75 -23.13
C PRO A 87 -6.04 7.30 -22.28
N TYR A 88 -4.95 8.06 -22.33
CA TYR A 88 -3.76 7.74 -21.56
C TYR A 88 -4.06 7.69 -20.06
N GLU A 89 -3.74 6.56 -19.42
CA GLU A 89 -4.18 6.27 -18.05
C GLU A 89 -3.57 7.16 -16.97
N PHE A 90 -2.42 7.78 -17.26
CA PHE A 90 -1.72 8.66 -16.32
C PHE A 90 -2.08 10.14 -16.51
N ASP A 91 -2.45 10.53 -17.73
CA ASP A 91 -2.94 11.87 -18.06
C ASP A 91 -3.89 11.81 -19.26
N GLU A 92 -5.20 11.83 -19.00
CA GLU A 92 -6.21 11.74 -20.07
C GLU A 92 -6.16 12.94 -21.04
N SER A 93 -5.51 14.05 -20.67
CA SER A 93 -5.32 15.22 -21.53
C SER A 93 -4.11 15.12 -22.45
N ASP A 94 -3.19 14.19 -22.17
CA ASP A 94 -2.03 13.95 -23.01
C ASP A 94 -2.45 13.10 -24.22
N VAL A 95 -2.64 13.79 -25.34
CA VAL A 95 -3.05 13.20 -26.61
C VAL A 95 -1.90 12.51 -27.35
N ASP A 96 -0.64 12.62 -26.90
CA ASP A 96 0.49 11.95 -27.55
C ASP A 96 0.58 10.46 -27.17
N PHE A 97 -0.18 10.05 -26.15
CA PHE A 97 -0.25 8.69 -25.65
C PHE A 97 -1.69 8.15 -25.66
N TYR A 98 -1.80 6.82 -25.68
CA TYR A 98 -3.07 6.13 -25.44
C TYR A 98 -2.80 4.84 -24.68
N THR A 99 -3.80 4.35 -23.96
CA THR A 99 -3.72 3.07 -23.25
C THR A 99 -4.51 2.01 -24.00
N LYS A 100 -3.85 0.91 -24.37
CA LYS A 100 -4.52 -0.27 -24.91
C LYS A 100 -4.88 -1.20 -23.76
N GLU A 101 -6.15 -1.55 -23.66
CA GLU A 101 -6.64 -2.53 -22.69
C GLU A 101 -7.02 -3.83 -23.39
N TRP A 102 -6.59 -4.94 -22.82
CA TRP A 102 -7.07 -6.27 -23.17
C TRP A 102 -7.80 -6.88 -22.00
N THR A 103 -8.97 -7.43 -22.29
CA THR A 103 -9.88 -7.95 -21.28
C THR A 103 -10.19 -9.40 -21.56
N VAL A 104 -10.17 -10.22 -20.51
CA VAL A 104 -10.51 -11.64 -20.56
C VAL A 104 -11.38 -11.99 -19.37
N GLU A 105 -12.54 -12.59 -19.61
CA GLU A 105 -13.36 -13.17 -18.55
C GLU A 105 -12.99 -14.65 -18.36
N VAL A 106 -12.65 -15.02 -17.13
CA VAL A 106 -12.23 -16.37 -16.75
C VAL A 106 -12.69 -16.72 -15.33
N LYS A 107 -12.61 -18.01 -14.97
CA LYS A 107 -12.61 -18.42 -13.57
C LYS A 107 -11.25 -18.13 -12.92
N ALA A 108 -11.22 -17.79 -11.65
CA ALA A 108 -9.97 -17.49 -10.94
C ALA A 108 -8.94 -18.63 -11.03
N LYS A 109 -9.40 -19.90 -10.97
CA LYS A 109 -8.52 -21.08 -11.12
C LYS A 109 -7.76 -21.14 -12.43
N GLU A 110 -8.25 -20.49 -13.49
CA GLU A 110 -7.61 -20.45 -14.80
C GLU A 110 -6.41 -19.49 -14.82
N ILE A 111 -6.31 -18.57 -13.86
CA ILE A 111 -5.22 -17.61 -13.76
C ILE A 111 -4.01 -18.29 -13.13
N ARG A 112 -2.86 -18.21 -13.79
CA ARG A 112 -1.56 -18.63 -13.26
C ARG A 112 -1.06 -17.62 -12.23
N LYS A 113 -1.66 -17.63 -11.03
CA LYS A 113 -1.38 -16.69 -9.93
C LYS A 113 0.12 -16.42 -9.72
N SER A 114 0.93 -17.47 -9.59
CA SER A 114 2.37 -17.29 -9.33
C SER A 114 3.06 -16.56 -10.47
N TYR A 115 2.76 -16.93 -11.72
CA TYR A 115 3.31 -16.25 -12.90
C TYR A 115 2.85 -14.79 -12.97
N LEU A 116 1.59 -14.51 -12.62
CA LEU A 116 1.04 -13.16 -12.60
C LEU A 116 1.79 -12.27 -11.59
N ILE A 117 1.85 -12.68 -10.32
CA ILE A 117 2.49 -11.90 -9.25
C ILE A 117 3.97 -11.70 -9.55
N GLU A 118 4.68 -12.79 -9.90
CA GLU A 118 6.10 -12.74 -10.24
C GLU A 118 6.38 -11.82 -11.42
N SER A 119 5.48 -11.77 -12.42
CA SER A 119 5.66 -10.90 -13.58
C SER A 119 5.50 -9.41 -13.27
N ILE A 120 4.65 -9.05 -12.29
CA ILE A 120 4.48 -7.67 -11.87
C ILE A 120 5.69 -7.24 -11.05
N GLU A 121 6.05 -8.04 -10.06
CA GLU A 121 7.20 -7.79 -9.18
C GLU A 121 8.52 -7.64 -9.97
N ASN A 122 8.79 -8.54 -10.91
CA ASN A 122 10.02 -8.54 -11.69
C ASN A 122 10.20 -7.34 -12.62
N ALA A 123 9.14 -6.56 -12.89
CA ALA A 123 9.21 -5.41 -13.80
C ALA A 123 10.23 -4.38 -13.30
N ASP A 124 10.26 -4.11 -12.00
CA ASP A 124 11.15 -3.14 -11.37
C ASP A 124 12.57 -3.67 -11.16
N PHE A 125 12.75 -4.99 -11.26
CA PHE A 125 14.05 -5.65 -11.17
C PHE A 125 14.66 -5.99 -12.53
N MET A 126 14.02 -5.60 -13.64
CA MET A 126 14.43 -5.96 -15.01
C MET A 126 14.57 -7.48 -15.22
N ARG A 127 13.76 -8.29 -14.52
CA ARG A 127 13.76 -9.75 -14.61
C ARG A 127 12.63 -10.26 -15.51
N LYS A 128 12.69 -11.54 -15.88
CA LYS A 128 11.60 -12.24 -16.57
C LYS A 128 11.08 -13.38 -15.67
N PRO A 129 9.77 -13.68 -15.70
CA PRO A 129 8.73 -13.04 -16.52
C PRO A 129 8.48 -11.59 -16.11
N SER A 130 7.96 -10.78 -17.03
CA SER A 130 7.56 -9.37 -16.79
C SER A 130 6.15 -9.19 -17.33
N ALA A 131 5.34 -8.39 -16.64
CA ALA A 131 3.97 -8.07 -17.03
C ALA A 131 3.93 -7.20 -18.29
N ASP A 132 4.98 -6.40 -18.52
CA ASP A 132 5.11 -5.46 -19.65
C ASP A 132 3.87 -4.51 -19.76
N GLY A 133 3.29 -4.15 -18.60
CA GLY A 133 2.08 -3.34 -18.46
C GLY A 133 1.43 -3.51 -17.08
N GLY A 134 0.39 -2.72 -16.80
CA GLY A 134 -0.41 -2.82 -15.58
C GLY A 134 -1.45 -3.94 -15.66
N ILE A 135 -1.70 -4.64 -14.55
CA ILE A 135 -2.71 -5.71 -14.46
C ILE A 135 -3.74 -5.34 -13.40
N TYR A 136 -5.01 -5.50 -13.75
CA TYR A 136 -6.15 -5.33 -12.86
C TYR A 136 -6.99 -6.60 -12.90
N LEU A 137 -7.39 -7.09 -11.72
CA LEU A 137 -8.24 -8.27 -11.59
C LEU A 137 -9.51 -7.88 -10.86
N TYR A 138 -10.63 -7.88 -11.57
CA TYR A 138 -11.93 -7.63 -10.94
C TYR A 138 -12.63 -8.96 -10.65
N ASN A 139 -12.75 -9.30 -9.38
CA ASN A 139 -13.59 -10.40 -8.91
C ASN A 139 -15.06 -9.96 -8.98
N LYS A 140 -15.79 -10.43 -10.00
CA LYS A 140 -17.21 -10.12 -10.21
C LYS A 140 -18.08 -10.72 -9.10
N THR A 141 -17.73 -11.92 -8.64
CA THR A 141 -18.49 -12.65 -7.60
C THR A 141 -18.51 -11.85 -6.29
N LYS A 142 -17.40 -11.23 -5.93
CA LYS A 142 -17.25 -10.49 -4.66
C LYS A 142 -17.28 -8.97 -4.80
N GLY A 143 -17.27 -8.45 -6.04
CA GLY A 143 -17.21 -7.02 -6.30
C GLY A 143 -15.90 -6.37 -5.83
N ILE A 144 -14.77 -7.06 -5.94
CA ILE A 144 -13.44 -6.59 -5.47
C ILE A 144 -12.50 -6.42 -6.65
N LEU A 145 -11.85 -5.26 -6.74
CA LEU A 145 -10.80 -4.97 -7.70
C LEU A 145 -9.43 -5.09 -7.02
N PHE A 146 -8.60 -6.01 -7.50
CA PHE A 146 -7.22 -6.19 -7.08
C PHE A 146 -6.26 -5.57 -8.09
N HIS A 147 -5.33 -4.76 -7.61
CA HIS A 147 -4.28 -4.14 -8.42
C HIS A 147 -2.96 -4.10 -7.66
N MET A 148 -2.05 -5.01 -7.99
CA MET A 148 -0.64 -4.90 -7.64
C MET A 148 0.03 -4.06 -8.73
N TYR A 149 0.57 -2.90 -8.37
CA TYR A 149 1.19 -1.99 -9.34
C TYR A 149 2.69 -2.24 -9.49
N ASP A 150 3.36 -2.63 -8.41
CA ASP A 150 4.77 -3.02 -8.38
C ASP A 150 5.08 -3.94 -7.19
N ASP A 151 6.36 -4.14 -6.90
CA ASP A 151 6.88 -4.92 -5.77
C ASP A 151 6.66 -4.25 -4.39
N ARG A 152 6.33 -2.96 -4.35
CA ARG A 152 6.18 -2.16 -3.13
C ARG A 152 4.74 -2.20 -2.62
N GLY A 153 3.74 -2.21 -3.49
CA GLY A 153 2.36 -2.11 -3.04
C GLY A 153 1.26 -2.73 -3.90
N CYS A 154 0.13 -2.94 -3.23
CA CYS A 154 -1.08 -3.47 -3.81
C CYS A 154 -2.31 -2.72 -3.29
N ASP A 155 -3.11 -2.20 -4.22
CA ASP A 155 -4.37 -1.57 -3.93
C ASP A 155 -5.52 -2.55 -4.16
N VAL A 156 -6.42 -2.61 -3.20
CA VAL A 156 -7.65 -3.39 -3.27
C VAL A 156 -8.83 -2.46 -3.06
N PHE A 157 -9.74 -2.43 -4.04
CA PHE A 157 -10.93 -1.59 -4.01
C PHE A 157 -12.18 -2.46 -4.03
N SER A 158 -13.30 -1.90 -3.58
CA SER A 158 -14.62 -2.49 -3.79
C SER A 158 -15.66 -1.38 -3.96
N SER A 159 -16.80 -1.71 -4.54
CA SER A 159 -17.98 -0.85 -4.45
C SER A 159 -18.70 -0.95 -3.10
N GLN A 160 -18.34 -1.94 -2.27
CA GLN A 160 -18.98 -2.21 -0.97
C GLN A 160 -17.93 -2.36 0.12
N ILE A 161 -17.97 -1.50 1.15
CA ILE A 161 -17.00 -1.53 2.24
C ILE A 161 -17.00 -2.87 2.98
N GLY A 162 -18.17 -3.50 3.13
CA GLY A 162 -18.31 -4.81 3.78
C GLY A 162 -17.52 -5.93 3.09
N ALA A 163 -17.27 -5.84 1.77
CA ALA A 163 -16.45 -6.80 1.05
C ALA A 163 -14.95 -6.68 1.41
N LEU A 164 -14.52 -5.52 1.89
CA LEU A 164 -13.13 -5.26 2.28
C LEU A 164 -12.87 -5.49 3.78
N LEU A 165 -13.90 -5.49 4.62
CA LEU A 165 -13.76 -5.63 6.07
C LEU A 165 -12.99 -6.92 6.49
N PRO A 166 -13.26 -8.11 5.91
CA PRO A 166 -12.47 -9.29 6.23
C PRO A 166 -10.98 -9.15 5.86
N LEU A 167 -10.68 -8.47 4.75
CA LEU A 167 -9.30 -8.24 4.30
C LEU A 167 -8.58 -7.25 5.21
N TYR A 168 -9.29 -6.21 5.64
CA TYR A 168 -8.79 -5.22 6.60
C TYR A 168 -8.39 -5.87 7.92
N HIS A 169 -9.21 -6.76 8.48
CA HIS A 169 -8.88 -7.47 9.72
C HIS A 169 -7.74 -8.47 9.53
N LEU A 170 -7.82 -9.29 8.48
CA LEU A 170 -6.86 -10.38 8.25
C LEU A 170 -5.45 -9.87 7.92
N HIS A 171 -5.36 -8.82 7.09
CA HIS A 171 -4.10 -8.28 6.59
C HIS A 171 -3.77 -6.92 7.18
N ARG A 172 -4.33 -6.59 8.36
CA ARG A 172 -4.21 -5.26 8.98
C ARG A 172 -2.76 -4.79 9.12
N LYS A 173 -1.87 -5.74 9.46
CA LYS A 173 -0.43 -5.51 9.64
C LYS A 173 0.29 -5.07 8.36
N TRP A 174 -0.29 -5.34 7.20
CA TRP A 174 0.31 -4.99 5.91
C TRP A 174 -0.30 -3.74 5.31
N ILE A 175 -1.19 -3.04 6.01
CA ILE A 175 -1.72 -1.76 5.53
C ILE A 175 -0.60 -0.73 5.55
N LEU A 176 -0.42 -0.02 4.43
CA LEU A 176 0.61 1.00 4.32
C LEU A 176 0.38 2.09 5.38
N ASP A 177 1.35 2.29 6.27
CA ASP A 177 1.23 3.23 7.39
C ASP A 177 0.87 4.66 6.95
N PHE A 178 1.31 5.07 5.75
CA PHE A 178 0.96 6.37 5.17
C PHE A 178 -0.56 6.57 5.05
N ASN A 179 -1.29 5.52 4.64
CA ASN A 179 -2.75 5.55 4.48
C ASN A 179 -3.50 4.97 5.69
N ARG A 180 -2.80 4.47 6.71
CA ARG A 180 -3.40 3.77 7.86
C ARG A 180 -4.46 4.60 8.57
N TYR A 181 -4.20 5.87 8.84
CA TYR A 181 -5.16 6.74 9.51
C TYR A 181 -6.46 6.91 8.69
N GLU A 182 -6.34 7.14 7.39
CA GLU A 182 -7.48 7.28 6.47
C GLU A 182 -8.27 5.97 6.37
N ILE A 183 -7.58 4.85 6.21
CA ILE A 183 -8.18 3.51 6.09
C ILE A 183 -8.89 3.14 7.40
N ASP A 184 -8.29 3.41 8.56
CA ASP A 184 -8.93 3.16 9.86
C ASP A 184 -10.24 3.94 10.02
N ASN A 185 -10.24 5.21 9.63
CA ASN A 185 -11.46 6.04 9.60
C ASN A 185 -12.52 5.49 8.65
N LEU A 186 -12.11 5.01 7.47
CA LEU A 186 -13.03 4.40 6.50
C LEU A 186 -13.79 3.21 7.10
N PHE A 187 -13.10 2.34 7.86
CA PHE A 187 -13.70 1.17 8.50
C PHE A 187 -14.33 1.45 9.87
N GLY A 188 -14.19 2.66 10.43
CA GLY A 188 -14.70 2.97 11.77
C GLY A 188 -13.98 2.22 12.89
N GLU A 189 -12.73 1.79 12.69
CA GLU A 189 -11.95 1.01 13.65
C GLU A 189 -10.52 1.55 13.80
N GLY A 190 -9.80 1.16 14.87
CA GLY A 190 -8.44 1.65 15.10
C GLY A 190 -8.44 3.13 15.46
N LEU A 191 -7.83 3.98 14.62
CA LEU A 191 -7.77 5.44 14.83
C LEU A 191 -9.05 6.19 14.42
N ALA A 192 -10.12 5.49 14.06
CA ALA A 192 -11.38 6.12 13.69
C ALA A 192 -11.90 7.09 14.76
N GLY A 193 -12.28 8.30 14.35
CA GLY A 193 -12.84 9.32 15.22
C GLY A 193 -11.81 10.09 16.07
N ILE A 194 -10.53 9.74 16.01
CA ILE A 194 -9.46 10.55 16.58
C ILE A 194 -9.13 11.66 15.59
N ILE A 195 -9.29 12.91 15.98
CA ILE A 195 -9.16 14.06 15.07
C ILE A 195 -7.93 14.88 15.45
N GLU A 196 -7.11 15.24 14.45
CA GLU A 196 -6.13 16.32 14.58
C GLU A 196 -6.82 17.67 14.33
N THR A 197 -6.70 18.59 15.27
CA THR A 197 -7.18 19.96 15.11
C THR A 197 -6.22 20.78 14.26
N ASP A 198 -6.70 21.87 13.66
CA ASP A 198 -5.86 22.76 12.84
C ASP A 198 -4.66 23.32 13.61
N GLU A 199 -4.84 23.61 14.90
CA GLU A 199 -3.77 24.11 15.77
C GLU A 199 -2.71 23.03 16.06
N GLU A 200 -3.12 21.78 16.26
CA GLU A 200 -2.22 20.65 16.43
C GLU A 200 -1.45 20.35 15.15
N LEU A 201 -2.12 20.36 14.00
CA LEU A 201 -1.52 20.21 12.68
C LEU A 201 -0.43 21.28 12.48
N LYS A 202 -0.78 22.55 12.69
CA LYS A 202 0.14 23.69 12.55
C LYS A 202 1.35 23.53 13.48
N THR A 203 1.11 23.27 14.77
CA THR A 203 2.16 23.08 15.76
C THR A 203 3.11 21.94 15.39
N ARG A 204 2.56 20.80 14.94
CA ARG A 204 3.34 19.64 14.51
C ARG A 204 4.15 19.94 13.25
N MET A 205 3.57 20.61 12.27
CA MET A 205 4.26 21.02 11.04
C MET A 205 5.41 21.99 11.34
N GLU A 206 5.18 23.01 12.17
CA GLU A 206 6.21 23.96 12.60
C GLU A 206 7.35 23.25 13.35
N HIS A 207 7.03 22.36 14.28
CA HIS A 207 8.02 21.57 15.00
C HIS A 207 8.86 20.70 14.06
N ASN A 208 8.22 19.97 13.14
CA ASN A 208 8.90 19.13 12.17
C ASN A 208 9.80 19.95 11.25
N ASN A 209 9.29 21.04 10.68
CA ASN A 209 10.05 21.90 9.78
C ASN A 209 11.27 22.49 10.48
N LYS A 210 11.11 23.00 11.70
CA LYS A 210 12.22 23.51 12.51
C LYS A 210 13.29 22.45 12.75
N LYS A 211 12.87 21.22 13.11
CA LYS A 211 13.80 20.12 13.40
C LYS A 211 14.51 19.61 12.14
N ILE A 212 13.82 19.53 11.01
CA ILE A 212 14.40 19.22 9.69
C ILE A 212 15.42 20.29 9.30
N THR A 213 15.07 21.59 9.39
CA THR A 213 16.00 22.68 9.07
C THR A 213 17.25 22.62 9.94
N ASN A 214 17.07 22.43 11.26
CA ASN A 214 18.19 22.33 12.19
C ASN A 214 19.07 21.08 11.97
N SER A 215 18.53 20.02 11.35
CA SER A 215 19.31 18.81 11.03
C SER A 215 20.39 19.03 9.95
N GLY A 216 20.23 20.07 9.13
CA GLY A 216 21.05 20.30 7.94
C GLY A 216 20.96 19.20 6.86
N ILE A 217 20.01 18.26 6.97
CA ILE A 217 19.84 17.18 5.99
C ILE A 217 19.17 17.74 4.73
N ASN A 218 19.80 17.51 3.59
CA ASN A 218 19.19 17.82 2.29
C ASN A 218 18.20 16.71 1.91
N LEU A 219 16.90 17.01 2.01
CA LEU A 219 15.82 16.07 1.70
C LEU A 219 15.72 15.67 0.21
N ARG A 220 16.45 16.35 -0.69
CA ARG A 220 16.54 16.00 -2.13
C ARG A 220 17.65 14.98 -2.43
N ARG A 221 18.43 14.62 -1.43
CA ARG A 221 19.45 13.55 -1.51
C ARG A 221 19.02 12.41 -0.58
N VAL A 222 19.85 11.37 -0.53
CA VAL A 222 19.68 10.27 0.43
C VAL A 222 19.57 10.87 1.84
N ASN A 223 18.42 10.63 2.46
CA ASN A 223 18.01 11.19 3.74
C ASN A 223 17.40 10.12 4.65
N THR A 224 17.71 8.84 4.40
CA THR A 224 17.28 7.72 5.23
C THR A 224 17.86 7.85 6.63
N CYS A 225 16.98 7.86 7.63
CA CYS A 225 17.34 7.96 9.03
C CYS A 225 16.67 6.84 9.82
N HIS A 226 17.29 6.44 10.92
CA HIS A 226 16.61 5.70 11.96
C HIS A 226 15.80 6.69 12.80
N ILE A 227 14.47 6.66 12.68
CA ILE A 227 13.56 7.58 13.34
C ILE A 227 12.95 6.88 14.55
N THR A 228 12.95 7.54 15.70
CA THR A 228 12.39 7.06 16.97
C THR A 228 11.30 8.00 17.44
N HIS A 229 10.11 7.47 17.72
CA HIS A 229 8.97 8.17 18.29
C HIS A 229 8.82 7.80 19.76
N HIS A 230 8.59 8.77 20.62
CA HIS A 230 8.57 8.61 22.07
C HIS A 230 7.15 8.79 22.61
N PHE A 231 6.76 7.92 23.54
CA PHE A 231 5.42 7.91 24.11
C PHE A 231 5.47 7.72 25.61
N GLU A 232 4.52 8.36 26.29
CA GLU A 232 4.20 8.11 27.68
C GLU A 232 2.72 7.73 27.80
N ILE A 233 2.46 6.46 28.10
CA ILE A 233 1.13 5.86 28.05
C ILE A 233 0.71 5.43 29.47
N PRO A 234 -0.48 5.84 29.95
CA PRO A 234 -1.05 5.32 31.20
C PRO A 234 -1.04 3.79 31.24
N PHE A 235 -0.71 3.21 32.39
CA PHE A 235 -0.56 1.75 32.54
C PHE A 235 -1.80 0.97 32.07
N VAL A 236 -3.00 1.54 32.26
CA VAL A 236 -4.28 0.95 31.85
C VAL A 236 -4.39 0.75 30.34
N TYR A 237 -3.75 1.59 29.53
CA TYR A 237 -3.79 1.53 28.06
C TYR A 237 -2.54 0.90 27.43
N ALA A 238 -1.50 0.63 28.22
CA ALA A 238 -0.19 0.21 27.71
C ALA A 238 -0.26 -1.05 26.82
N LYS A 239 -1.05 -2.05 27.22
CA LYS A 239 -1.19 -3.30 26.46
C LYS A 239 -1.93 -3.11 25.14
N GLU A 240 -2.99 -2.29 25.13
CA GLU A 240 -3.76 -2.01 23.91
C GLU A 240 -2.97 -1.14 22.95
N PHE A 241 -2.25 -0.13 23.46
CA PHE A 241 -1.34 0.69 22.69
C PHE A 241 -0.25 -0.16 22.01
N GLU A 242 0.45 -1.02 22.76
CA GLU A 242 1.49 -1.88 22.20
C GLU A 242 0.94 -2.81 21.12
N LYS A 243 -0.24 -3.41 21.36
CA LYS A 243 -0.93 -4.26 20.38
C LYS A 243 -1.26 -3.49 19.11
N GLU A 244 -1.81 -2.28 19.21
CA GLU A 244 -2.26 -1.52 18.04
C GLU A 244 -1.09 -0.95 17.24
N ILE A 245 -0.04 -0.43 17.90
CA ILE A 245 1.21 -0.04 17.22
C ILE A 245 1.87 -1.26 16.56
N GLY A 246 1.80 -2.44 17.17
CA GLY A 246 2.31 -3.69 16.61
C GLY A 246 1.63 -4.13 15.29
N LEU A 247 0.52 -3.49 14.91
CA LEU A 247 -0.13 -3.65 13.61
C LEU A 247 0.36 -2.66 12.55
N THR A 248 1.29 -1.76 12.90
CA THR A 248 2.00 -0.91 11.95
C THR A 248 3.31 -1.57 11.53
N SER A 249 4.04 -0.95 10.61
CA SER A 249 5.41 -1.40 10.28
C SER A 249 6.47 -0.92 11.28
N PHE A 250 6.11 -0.12 12.28
CA PHE A 250 7.04 0.37 13.30
C PHE A 250 7.41 -0.73 14.29
N SER A 251 8.68 -0.75 14.70
CA SER A 251 9.12 -1.61 15.80
C SER A 251 8.83 -0.92 17.13
N ILE A 252 7.94 -1.49 17.93
CA ILE A 252 7.58 -1.00 19.27
C ILE A 252 8.43 -1.66 20.34
N LYS A 253 8.89 -0.88 21.33
CA LYS A 253 9.59 -1.38 22.53
C LYS A 253 9.17 -0.58 23.75
N GLN A 254 8.90 -1.27 24.85
CA GLN A 254 8.79 -0.67 26.18
C GLN A 254 10.19 -0.34 26.72
N ILE A 255 10.42 0.89 27.18
CA ILE A 255 11.72 1.34 27.74
C ILE A 255 11.69 1.32 29.27
N SER A 256 10.60 1.79 29.87
CA SER A 256 10.49 1.84 31.33
C SER A 256 9.04 1.72 31.77
N LYS A 257 8.88 1.34 33.04
CA LYS A 257 7.60 1.28 33.72
C LYS A 257 7.74 2.07 35.02
N LEU A 258 6.95 3.13 35.14
CA LEU A 258 6.71 3.87 36.37
C LEU A 258 5.40 3.37 36.99
N ASP A 259 5.06 3.83 38.19
CA ASP A 259 3.93 3.30 38.97
C ASP A 259 2.58 3.46 38.24
N ASP A 260 2.38 4.54 37.47
CA ASP A 260 1.14 4.85 36.76
C ASP A 260 1.28 4.89 35.22
N ARG A 261 2.51 4.89 34.70
CA ARG A 261 2.83 5.16 33.28
C ARG A 261 3.90 4.24 32.74
N VAL A 262 3.83 3.99 31.44
CA VAL A 262 4.77 3.17 30.69
C VAL A 262 5.34 4.01 29.55
N ARG A 263 6.66 4.00 29.41
CA ARG A 263 7.33 4.66 28.28
C ARG A 263 7.60 3.68 27.17
N PHE A 264 7.23 4.08 25.96
CA PHE A 264 7.44 3.30 24.76
C PHE A 264 8.24 4.09 23.73
N ILE A 265 8.99 3.37 22.90
CA ILE A 265 9.50 3.87 21.63
C ILE A 265 8.95 3.08 20.46
N ALA A 266 8.54 3.78 19.40
CA ALA A 266 8.24 3.20 18.11
C ALA A 266 9.30 3.66 17.10
N THR A 267 10.01 2.73 16.48
CA THR A 267 11.14 3.04 15.59
C THR A 267 10.90 2.57 14.17
N LYS A 268 11.33 3.35 13.18
CA LYS A 268 11.31 3.00 11.76
C LYS A 268 12.51 3.62 11.04
N THR A 269 13.17 2.85 10.19
CA THR A 269 14.21 3.38 9.31
C THR A 269 13.56 3.78 8.00
N GLN A 270 13.56 5.08 7.68
CA GLN A 270 12.95 5.60 6.46
C GLN A 270 13.53 6.97 6.07
N ALA A 271 13.24 7.43 4.85
CA ALA A 271 13.54 8.78 4.40
C ALA A 271 12.92 9.84 5.34
N LEU A 272 13.75 10.77 5.83
CA LEU A 272 13.31 11.86 6.69
C LEU A 272 12.25 12.75 6.03
N ALA A 273 12.22 12.81 4.69
CA ALA A 273 11.19 13.51 3.93
C ALA A 273 9.76 13.03 4.24
N LEU A 274 9.61 11.82 4.80
CA LEU A 274 8.34 11.23 5.12
C LEU A 274 7.90 11.46 6.59
N ILE A 275 8.64 12.23 7.38
CA ILE A 275 8.34 12.46 8.80
C ILE A 275 6.95 13.08 9.05
N GLY A 276 6.42 13.82 8.06
CA GLY A 276 5.09 14.43 8.14
C GLY A 276 3.98 13.42 8.42
N TYR A 277 3.93 12.30 7.68
CA TYR A 277 2.92 11.26 7.91
C TYR A 277 3.20 10.50 9.19
N GLN A 278 4.48 10.20 9.49
CA GLN A 278 4.85 9.41 10.67
C GLN A 278 4.43 10.14 11.94
N THR A 279 4.76 11.42 12.06
CA THR A 279 4.41 12.23 13.24
C THR A 279 2.91 12.47 13.36
N HIS A 280 2.18 12.54 12.26
CA HIS A 280 0.71 12.57 12.27
C HIS A 280 0.15 11.26 12.83
N LEU A 281 0.58 10.12 12.28
CA LEU A 281 0.12 8.82 12.72
C LEU A 281 0.42 8.59 14.21
N MET A 282 1.65 8.92 14.64
CA MET A 282 2.09 8.77 16.03
C MET A 282 1.38 9.75 16.97
N SER A 283 1.10 10.98 16.56
CA SER A 283 0.31 11.90 17.38
C SER A 283 -1.11 11.38 17.59
N MET A 284 -1.73 10.77 16.57
CA MET A 284 -3.08 10.19 16.70
C MET A 284 -3.10 8.99 17.68
N TYR A 285 -2.10 8.11 17.63
CA TYR A 285 -1.95 7.07 18.65
C TYR A 285 -1.71 7.64 20.04
N GLY A 286 -0.91 8.70 20.14
CA GLY A 286 -0.74 9.48 21.37
C GLY A 286 -2.09 9.95 21.90
N LYS A 287 -2.87 10.70 21.11
CA LYS A 287 -4.20 11.20 21.52
C LYS A 287 -5.16 10.10 21.95
N LYS A 288 -5.11 8.95 21.29
CA LYS A 288 -5.99 7.81 21.61
C LYS A 288 -5.66 7.16 22.95
N TYR A 289 -4.38 7.03 23.29
CA TYR A 289 -3.94 6.17 24.40
C TYR A 289 -3.19 6.89 25.52
N GLY A 290 -2.64 8.08 25.31
CA GLY A 290 -1.78 8.77 26.28
C GLY A 290 -1.14 10.03 25.70
N ALA A 291 0.20 10.10 25.76
CA ALA A 291 0.96 11.22 25.24
C ALA A 291 1.99 10.77 24.19
N TYR A 292 2.05 11.50 23.09
CA TYR A 292 3.15 11.45 22.12
C TYR A 292 4.13 12.60 22.46
N GLU A 293 5.33 12.25 22.90
CA GLU A 293 6.33 13.20 23.41
C GLU A 293 7.20 13.80 22.30
N GLY A 294 7.09 13.27 21.08
CA GLY A 294 7.83 13.72 19.91
C GLY A 294 8.72 12.64 19.32
N TRP A 295 9.65 13.05 18.47
CA TRP A 295 10.52 12.14 17.73
C TRP A 295 11.98 12.56 17.79
N SER A 296 12.89 11.63 17.60
CA SER A 296 14.32 11.83 17.37
C SER A 296 14.77 11.03 16.15
N PHE A 297 15.96 11.31 15.63
CA PHE A 297 16.49 10.56 14.49
C PHE A 297 18.01 10.47 14.55
N GLU A 298 18.54 9.40 13.95
CA GLU A 298 19.97 9.17 13.73
C GLU A 298 20.20 8.89 12.25
N ARG A 299 21.31 9.38 11.68
CA ARG A 299 21.66 9.06 10.29
C ARG A 299 22.08 7.62 10.20
N THR A 300 21.49 6.89 9.26
CA THR A 300 22.02 5.60 8.82
C THR A 300 23.32 5.87 8.07
N VAL A 301 24.44 5.32 8.55
CA VAL A 301 25.78 5.47 7.95
C VAL A 301 25.84 4.72 6.63
#